data_AF-A0A8S3EEW2-F1
#
_entry.id   AF-A0A8S3EEW2-F1
#
_cell.length_a   1.000
_cell.length_b   1.000
_cell.length_c   1.000
_cell.angle_alpha   90.00
_cell.angle_beta   90.00
_cell.angle_gamma   90.00
#
_symmetry.space_group_name_H-M   'P 1'
#
loop_
_entity.id
_entity.type
_entity.pdbx_description
1 polymer ?
#
loop_
_entity_poly.entity_id
_entity_poly.type
_entity_poly.pdbx_seq_one_letter_code
_entity_poly.pdbx_strand_id
1 'polypeptide(L)'
;MYSIVIYIFLFLNCFPSCQTNNNIAYNIPDPDCTGAFSLCVDADKDRLGREAIKVIHEQMDDDKDGMIEASESSDFIKEELESQADSIRHRHFQNATIQITLNDLWMQWQKSAIYNWSNDDVINWLVKSVHLPMYVENFRRNQIDGRMIPRLAANQRHYLSAIMQIRDPRHKRRLIIKSTDVVLFGPPQHTHNLIKDIILMSAVLISCGACLYAYIRHR
;
A
#
# COMPACT_ATOMS: atom_id res chain seq x y z
N MET A 1 -71.24 6.16 0.18
CA MET A 1 -70.06 6.54 0.98
C MET A 1 -68.88 5.65 0.58
N TYR A 2 -68.39 5.85 -0.65
CA TYR A 2 -67.44 4.99 -1.36
C TYR A 2 -66.12 5.72 -1.64
N SER A 3 -65.65 6.61 -0.75
CA SER A 3 -64.46 7.44 -1.07
C SER A 3 -63.52 7.76 0.09
N ILE A 4 -63.65 7.11 1.27
CA ILE A 4 -62.75 7.35 2.42
C ILE A 4 -62.00 6.08 2.87
N VAL A 5 -62.41 4.89 2.45
CA VAL A 5 -61.79 3.62 2.91
C VAL A 5 -60.52 3.24 2.11
N ILE A 6 -60.16 3.99 1.07
CA ILE A 6 -58.96 3.71 0.25
C ILE A 6 -57.70 4.41 0.80
N TYR A 7 -57.83 5.44 1.65
CA TYR A 7 -56.67 6.18 2.16
C TYR A 7 -56.07 5.67 3.48
N ILE A 8 -56.61 4.59 4.06
CA ILE A 8 -56.10 4.00 5.32
C ILE A 8 -55.23 2.75 5.07
N PHE A 9 -55.03 2.34 3.82
CA PHE A 9 -54.18 1.16 3.47
C PHE A 9 -52.77 1.50 2.94
N LEU A 10 -52.37 2.78 2.95
CA LEU A 10 -51.04 3.20 2.46
C LEU A 10 -50.14 3.90 3.49
N PHE A 11 -50.53 3.95 4.76
CA PHE A 11 -49.65 4.39 5.84
C PHE A 11 -49.77 3.41 6.99
N LEU A 12 -48.64 2.96 7.52
CA LEU A 12 -48.45 1.89 8.52
C LEU A 12 -48.48 0.46 7.97
N ASN A 13 -47.36 0.04 7.37
CA ASN A 13 -46.45 -0.96 7.98
C ASN A 13 -45.38 -1.37 6.95
N CYS A 14 -44.55 -0.40 6.54
CA CYS A 14 -43.23 -0.71 6.02
C CYS A 14 -42.26 -0.63 7.21
N PHE A 15 -42.10 -1.74 7.92
CA PHE A 15 -40.99 -1.95 8.83
C PHE A 15 -40.14 -3.10 8.29
N PRO A 16 -38.81 -2.93 8.15
CA PRO A 16 -37.96 -3.87 7.46
C PRO A 16 -37.63 -5.01 8.42
N SER A 17 -38.09 -6.21 8.12
CA SER A 17 -37.53 -7.43 8.70
C SER A 17 -37.37 -8.45 7.59
N CYS A 18 -36.66 -8.04 6.53
CA CYS A 18 -35.94 -9.01 5.72
C CYS A 18 -34.71 -9.41 6.55
N GLN A 19 -34.92 -10.28 7.55
CA GLN A 19 -33.82 -11.10 8.06
C GLN A 19 -33.45 -12.03 6.89
N THR A 20 -32.44 -11.62 6.13
CA THR A 20 -31.74 -12.53 5.23
C THR A 20 -31.03 -13.58 6.08
N ASN A 21 -31.76 -14.61 6.50
CA ASN A 21 -31.20 -15.89 6.89
C ASN A 21 -30.66 -16.56 5.63
N ASN A 22 -29.55 -16.03 5.11
CA ASN A 22 -28.78 -16.64 4.05
C ASN A 22 -27.43 -17.06 4.62
N ASN A 23 -27.44 -17.99 5.58
CA ASN A 23 -26.28 -18.83 5.86
C ASN A 23 -26.16 -19.91 4.78
N ILE A 24 -26.03 -19.47 3.53
CA ILE A 24 -25.45 -20.28 2.48
C ILE A 24 -24.17 -19.56 2.09
N ALA A 25 -23.13 -19.75 2.92
CA ALA A 25 -21.77 -19.49 2.50
C ALA A 25 -21.46 -20.53 1.41
N TYR A 26 -21.76 -20.17 0.16
CA TYR A 26 -21.24 -20.89 -0.98
C TYR A 26 -19.71 -20.79 -0.89
N ASN A 27 -19.04 -21.89 -0.51
CA ASN A 27 -17.61 -22.09 -0.70
C ASN A 27 -17.31 -22.20 -2.19
N ILE A 28 -17.57 -21.14 -2.95
CA ILE A 28 -17.10 -20.99 -4.31
C ILE A 28 -15.68 -20.46 -4.18
N PRO A 29 -14.66 -21.19 -4.69
CA PRO A 29 -13.31 -20.67 -4.73
C PRO A 29 -13.32 -19.35 -5.51
N ASP A 30 -12.71 -18.30 -4.94
CA ASP A 30 -12.48 -17.04 -5.62
C ASP A 30 -11.02 -16.97 -6.07
N PRO A 31 -10.68 -17.57 -7.24
CA PRO A 31 -9.30 -17.68 -7.70
C PRO A 31 -8.70 -16.30 -8.02
N ASP A 32 -9.52 -15.31 -8.30
CA ASP A 32 -9.09 -13.95 -8.63
C ASP A 32 -9.03 -13.03 -7.40
N CYS A 33 -9.42 -13.55 -6.23
CA CYS A 33 -9.39 -12.85 -4.95
C CYS A 33 -9.97 -11.43 -5.06
N THR A 34 -11.21 -11.37 -5.54
CA THR A 34 -11.98 -10.15 -5.86
C THR A 34 -13.12 -9.91 -4.88
N GLY A 35 -13.53 -10.93 -4.14
CA GLY A 35 -14.62 -10.91 -3.18
C GLY A 35 -14.21 -10.39 -1.80
N ALA A 36 -15.19 -9.83 -1.08
CA ALA A 36 -15.10 -9.59 0.34
C ALA A 36 -15.34 -10.92 1.10
N PHE A 37 -14.72 -11.09 2.28
CA PHE A 37 -14.82 -12.26 3.19
C PHE A 37 -13.87 -13.46 2.96
N SER A 38 -12.55 -13.22 2.90
CA SER A 38 -11.50 -14.24 3.10
C SER A 38 -11.66 -15.58 2.34
N LEU A 39 -12.32 -15.58 1.18
CA LEU A 39 -12.50 -16.78 0.35
C LEU A 39 -11.27 -17.09 -0.52
N CYS A 40 -10.31 -16.16 -0.54
CA CYS A 40 -9.05 -16.28 -1.26
C CYS A 40 -8.07 -17.15 -0.47
N VAL A 41 -7.66 -18.27 -1.07
CA VAL A 41 -6.69 -19.19 -0.47
C VAL A 41 -5.28 -18.61 -0.63
N ASP A 42 -4.39 -18.93 0.31
CA ASP A 42 -3.00 -18.49 0.27
C ASP A 42 -2.28 -18.83 -1.04
N ALA A 43 -2.58 -19.99 -1.66
CA ALA A 43 -2.05 -20.37 -2.96
C ALA A 43 -2.47 -19.41 -4.09
N ASP A 44 -3.70 -18.91 -4.05
CA ASP A 44 -4.20 -17.93 -5.03
C ASP A 44 -3.56 -16.56 -4.80
N LYS A 45 -3.36 -16.15 -3.54
CA LYS A 45 -2.62 -14.92 -3.21
C LYS A 45 -1.19 -14.96 -3.76
N ASP A 46 -0.51 -16.09 -3.58
CA ASP A 46 0.88 -16.26 -4.03
C ASP A 46 0.96 -16.26 -5.56
N ARG A 47 0.02 -16.94 -6.23
CA ARG A 47 -0.10 -16.93 -7.69
C ARG A 47 -0.32 -15.51 -8.23
N LEU A 48 -1.32 -14.81 -7.70
CA LEU A 48 -1.66 -13.43 -8.11
C LEU A 48 -0.54 -12.45 -7.75
N GLY A 49 0.14 -12.66 -6.62
CA GLY A 49 1.29 -11.87 -6.19
C GLY A 49 2.45 -12.01 -7.16
N ARG A 50 2.75 -13.24 -7.62
CA ARG A 50 3.79 -13.48 -8.62
C ARG A 50 3.44 -12.91 -9.98
N GLU A 51 2.19 -13.02 -10.42
CA GLU A 51 1.70 -12.38 -11.64
C GLU A 51 1.81 -10.85 -11.58
N ALA A 52 1.56 -10.26 -10.42
CA ALA A 52 1.71 -8.83 -10.21
C ALA A 52 3.19 -8.41 -10.21
N ILE A 53 4.07 -9.18 -9.57
CA ILE A 53 5.53 -8.96 -9.62
C ILE A 53 6.06 -9.09 -11.04
N LYS A 54 5.52 -9.99 -11.85
CA LYS A 54 5.84 -10.05 -13.28
C LYS A 54 5.51 -8.76 -14.01
N VAL A 55 4.34 -8.17 -13.78
CA VAL A 55 4.00 -6.88 -14.40
C VAL A 55 4.88 -5.74 -13.91
N ILE A 56 5.27 -5.75 -12.63
CA ILE A 56 6.21 -4.79 -12.07
C ILE A 56 7.60 -4.96 -12.71
N HIS A 57 8.05 -6.20 -12.92
CA HIS A 57 9.29 -6.53 -13.60
C HIS A 57 9.26 -6.05 -15.06
N GLU A 58 8.22 -6.36 -15.81
CA GLU A 58 8.01 -5.89 -17.20
C GLU A 58 7.87 -4.36 -17.33
N GLN A 59 7.54 -3.65 -16.25
CA GLN A 59 7.50 -2.18 -16.23
C GLN A 59 8.87 -1.54 -15.99
N MET A 60 9.84 -2.31 -15.48
CA MET A 60 11.22 -1.86 -15.24
C MET A 60 12.20 -2.37 -16.30
N ASP A 61 11.89 -3.50 -16.93
CA ASP A 61 12.66 -4.14 -18.00
C ASP A 61 12.30 -3.47 -19.35
N ASP A 62 13.06 -2.43 -19.71
CA ASP A 62 12.80 -1.57 -20.87
C ASP A 62 13.10 -2.29 -22.20
N ASP A 63 14.16 -3.10 -22.24
CA ASP A 63 14.57 -3.83 -23.44
C ASP A 63 13.92 -5.23 -23.59
N LYS A 64 13.24 -5.70 -22.53
CA LYS A 64 12.47 -6.95 -22.45
C LYS A 64 13.33 -8.20 -22.65
N ASP A 65 14.59 -8.14 -22.26
CA ASP A 65 15.50 -9.29 -22.31
C ASP A 65 15.27 -10.29 -21.15
N GLY A 66 14.43 -9.91 -20.17
CA GLY A 66 14.07 -10.71 -19.00
C GLY A 66 14.95 -10.45 -17.77
N MET A 67 15.84 -9.45 -17.83
CA MET A 67 16.78 -9.05 -16.81
C MET A 67 16.66 -7.55 -16.56
N ILE A 68 16.52 -7.13 -15.30
CA ILE A 68 16.57 -5.69 -14.99
C ILE A 68 18.02 -5.30 -14.71
N GLU A 69 18.55 -4.37 -15.48
CA GLU A 69 19.87 -3.79 -15.27
C GLU A 69 19.82 -2.56 -14.33
N ALA A 70 20.99 -2.21 -13.78
CA ALA A 70 21.11 -1.08 -12.84
C ALA A 70 20.79 0.27 -13.50
N SER A 71 21.07 0.43 -14.80
CA SER A 71 20.70 1.62 -15.58
C SER A 71 19.19 1.76 -15.70
N GLU A 72 18.50 0.70 -16.09
CA GLU A 72 17.05 0.69 -16.32
C GLU A 72 16.26 0.95 -15.04
N SER A 73 16.63 0.27 -13.96
CA SER A 73 16.01 0.47 -12.65
C SER A 73 16.23 1.88 -12.09
N SER A 74 17.36 2.54 -12.41
CA SER A 74 17.67 3.87 -11.88
C SER A 74 16.77 4.97 -12.44
N ASP A 75 16.42 4.89 -13.72
CA ASP A 75 15.51 5.85 -14.36
C ASP A 75 14.08 5.67 -13.84
N PHE A 76 13.62 4.42 -13.70
CA PHE A 76 12.32 4.11 -13.10
C PHE A 76 12.17 4.64 -11.66
N ILE A 77 13.19 4.44 -10.82
CA ILE A 77 13.16 4.90 -9.42
C ILE A 77 13.10 6.43 -9.35
N LYS A 78 13.85 7.11 -10.22
CA LYS A 78 13.91 8.57 -10.24
C LYS A 78 12.62 9.21 -10.77
N GLU A 79 12.01 8.61 -11.80
CA GLU A 79 10.83 9.16 -12.45
C GLU A 79 9.53 8.83 -11.72
N GLU A 80 9.39 7.63 -11.13
CA GLU A 80 8.13 7.17 -10.53
C GLU A 80 8.17 7.11 -8.99
N LEU A 81 9.35 6.98 -8.37
CA LEU A 81 9.51 6.82 -6.91
C LEU A 81 10.21 8.02 -6.25
N GLU A 82 9.68 9.24 -6.45
CA GLU A 82 10.15 10.45 -5.74
C GLU A 82 10.12 10.27 -4.20
N SER A 83 11.27 9.94 -3.59
CA SER A 83 11.41 9.71 -2.15
C SER A 83 12.73 10.24 -1.63
N GLN A 84 12.68 11.09 -0.59
CA GLN A 84 13.82 11.73 0.10
C GLN A 84 14.88 10.77 0.70
N ALA A 85 14.75 9.45 0.48
CA ALA A 85 15.69 8.42 0.92
C ALA A 85 16.60 7.92 -0.22
N ASP A 86 16.90 8.79 -1.19
CA ASP A 86 17.61 8.47 -2.42
C ASP A 86 18.94 7.73 -2.18
N SER A 87 19.78 8.17 -1.25
CA SER A 87 21.14 7.63 -1.14
C SER A 87 21.27 6.19 -0.63
N ILE A 88 20.32 5.69 0.16
CA ILE A 88 20.33 4.30 0.68
C ILE A 88 19.70 3.34 -0.33
N ARG A 89 18.64 3.80 -1.01
CA ARG A 89 17.90 3.00 -1.99
C ARG A 89 18.67 2.82 -3.29
N HIS A 90 19.38 3.87 -3.73
CA HIS A 90 20.28 3.78 -4.86
C HIS A 90 21.42 2.78 -4.61
N ARG A 91 21.94 2.67 -3.37
CA ARG A 91 22.99 1.69 -3.04
C ARG A 91 22.51 0.23 -3.10
N HIS A 92 21.23 -0.05 -2.85
CA HIS A 92 20.68 -1.39 -2.95
C HIS A 92 20.74 -1.93 -4.38
N PHE A 93 20.52 -1.06 -5.37
CA PHE A 93 20.64 -1.41 -6.79
C PHE A 93 22.03 -1.13 -7.38
N GLN A 94 22.80 -0.17 -6.85
CA GLN A 94 24.14 0.18 -7.37
C GLN A 94 25.27 -0.76 -6.91
N ASN A 95 25.16 -1.38 -5.73
CA ASN A 95 26.15 -2.39 -5.30
C ASN A 95 25.89 -3.76 -5.93
N ALA A 96 24.80 -3.90 -6.67
CA ALA A 96 24.42 -5.09 -7.40
C ALA A 96 24.96 -4.97 -8.83
N THR A 97 26.08 -5.64 -9.12
CA THR A 97 26.42 -6.11 -10.47
C THR A 97 25.42 -7.19 -10.96
N ILE A 98 24.16 -7.12 -10.53
CA ILE A 98 23.21 -8.23 -10.49
C ILE A 98 22.05 -7.84 -11.40
N GLN A 99 22.02 -8.46 -12.57
CA GLN A 99 20.81 -8.59 -13.38
C GLN A 99 19.72 -9.23 -12.50
N ILE A 100 18.60 -8.54 -12.30
CA ILE A 100 17.51 -9.05 -11.46
C ILE A 100 16.50 -9.80 -12.33
N THR A 101 16.44 -11.12 -12.17
CA THR A 101 15.41 -11.94 -12.83
C THR A 101 14.07 -11.81 -12.12
N LEU A 102 12.98 -12.16 -12.82
CA LEU A 102 11.65 -12.31 -12.20
C LEU A 102 11.66 -13.24 -10.97
N ASN A 103 12.44 -14.33 -11.02
CA ASN A 103 12.51 -15.29 -9.91
C ASN A 103 13.24 -14.71 -8.71
N ASP A 104 14.32 -13.94 -8.93
CA ASP A 104 15.05 -13.28 -7.85
C ASP A 104 14.17 -12.25 -7.14
N LEU A 105 13.42 -11.46 -7.92
CA LEU A 105 12.47 -10.49 -7.37
C LEU A 105 11.37 -11.18 -6.54
N TRP A 106 10.82 -12.29 -7.03
CA TRP A 106 9.85 -13.08 -6.28
C TRP A 106 10.42 -13.67 -4.98
N MET A 107 11.63 -14.24 -5.04
CA MET A 107 12.28 -14.80 -3.85
C MET A 107 12.63 -13.72 -2.82
N GLN A 108 13.07 -12.55 -3.28
CA GLN A 108 13.33 -11.40 -2.42
C GLN A 108 12.04 -10.93 -1.73
N TRP A 109 10.94 -10.82 -2.48
CA TRP A 109 9.63 -10.49 -1.94
C TRP A 109 9.18 -11.47 -0.85
N GLN A 110 9.27 -12.79 -1.10
CA GLN A 110 8.88 -13.81 -0.13
C GLN A 110 9.72 -13.78 1.16
N LYS A 111 11.00 -13.40 1.05
CA LYS A 111 11.90 -13.25 2.22
C LYS A 111 11.68 -11.95 2.99
N SER A 112 10.94 -10.99 2.42
CA SER A 112 10.71 -9.70 3.06
C SER A 112 9.80 -9.85 4.29
N ALA A 113 10.00 -8.99 5.30
CA ALA A 113 9.14 -8.95 6.48
C ALA A 113 7.68 -8.63 6.14
N ILE A 114 7.45 -7.94 5.02
CA ILE A 114 6.14 -7.51 4.54
C ILE A 114 5.29 -8.68 4.09
N TYR A 115 5.90 -9.73 3.54
CA TYR A 115 5.18 -10.91 3.07
C TYR A 115 4.29 -11.51 4.17
N ASN A 116 4.76 -11.44 5.42
CA ASN A 116 4.10 -11.95 6.61
C ASN A 116 3.23 -10.91 7.32
N TRP A 117 2.96 -9.74 6.73
CA TRP A 117 2.09 -8.74 7.33
C TRP A 117 0.64 -9.19 7.40
N SER A 118 0.05 -8.96 8.57
CA SER A 118 -1.39 -9.12 8.77
C SER A 118 -2.18 -7.97 8.14
N ASN A 119 -3.50 -8.11 8.07
CA ASN A 119 -4.38 -7.02 7.61
C ASN A 119 -4.19 -5.73 8.42
N ASP A 120 -4.00 -5.85 9.74
CA ASP A 120 -3.78 -4.70 10.61
C ASP A 120 -2.41 -4.02 10.37
N ASP A 121 -1.38 -4.79 10.05
CA ASP A 121 -0.07 -4.25 9.68
C ASP A 121 -0.14 -3.45 8.37
N VAL A 122 -0.85 -3.98 7.37
CA VAL A 122 -1.11 -3.28 6.10
C VAL A 122 -1.93 -2.01 6.33
N ILE A 123 -2.93 -2.04 7.20
CA ILE A 123 -3.72 -0.87 7.58
C ILE A 123 -2.84 0.18 8.27
N ASN A 124 -1.98 -0.23 9.20
CA ASN A 124 -1.03 0.67 9.87
C ASN A 124 -0.09 1.33 8.85
N TRP A 125 0.40 0.55 7.88
CA TRP A 125 1.20 1.06 6.78
C TRP A 125 0.44 2.06 5.90
N LEU A 126 -0.82 1.76 5.55
CA LEU A 126 -1.69 2.65 4.77
C LEU A 126 -1.87 4.01 5.46
N VAL A 127 -2.05 4.02 6.78
CA VAL A 127 -2.25 5.25 7.56
C VAL A 127 -0.93 6.00 7.75
N LYS A 128 0.14 5.33 8.19
CA LYS A 128 1.39 5.99 8.61
C LYS A 128 2.33 6.31 7.45
N SER A 129 2.41 5.44 6.44
CA SER A 129 3.37 5.57 5.34
C SER A 129 2.71 6.10 4.07
N VAL A 130 1.53 5.58 3.72
CA VAL A 130 0.79 6.02 2.52
C VAL A 130 -0.05 7.26 2.80
N HIS A 131 -0.40 7.52 4.06
CA HIS A 131 -1.24 8.64 4.50
C HIS A 131 -2.62 8.65 3.84
N LEU A 132 -3.27 7.50 3.77
CA LEU A 132 -4.62 7.33 3.22
C LEU A 132 -5.60 6.69 4.23
N PRO A 133 -5.86 7.32 5.39
CA PRO A 133 -6.69 6.74 6.45
C PRO A 133 -8.16 6.53 6.05
N MET A 134 -8.64 7.24 5.03
CA MET A 134 -10.02 7.13 4.57
C MET A 134 -10.37 5.78 3.92
N TYR A 135 -9.38 4.99 3.51
CA TYR A 135 -9.60 3.69 2.86
C TYR A 135 -9.40 2.49 3.80
N VAL A 136 -9.22 2.72 5.11
CA VAL A 136 -9.01 1.65 6.09
C VAL A 136 -10.12 0.61 6.06
N GLU A 137 -11.37 1.04 5.96
CA GLU A 137 -12.51 0.12 5.93
C GLU A 137 -12.54 -0.75 4.66
N ASN A 138 -12.06 -0.22 3.53
CA ASN A 138 -11.97 -0.98 2.28
C ASN A 138 -10.90 -2.06 2.38
N PHE A 139 -9.74 -1.73 2.96
CA PHE A 139 -8.67 -2.69 3.22
C PHE A 139 -9.08 -3.77 4.23
N ARG A 140 -9.83 -3.40 5.26
CA ARG A 140 -10.37 -4.34 6.25
C ARG A 140 -11.42 -5.27 5.65
N ARG A 141 -12.39 -4.73 4.90
CA ARG A 141 -13.45 -5.51 4.25
C ARG A 141 -12.90 -6.53 3.26
N ASN A 142 -11.89 -6.12 2.48
CA ASN A 142 -11.27 -6.98 1.48
C ASN A 142 -10.16 -7.89 2.05
N GLN A 143 -9.89 -7.81 3.36
CA GLN A 143 -8.88 -8.64 4.05
C GLN A 143 -7.51 -8.60 3.37
N ILE A 144 -7.08 -7.40 2.97
CA ILE A 144 -5.80 -7.21 2.29
C ILE A 144 -4.66 -7.48 3.28
N ASP A 145 -3.89 -8.53 3.04
CA ASP A 145 -2.70 -8.89 3.80
C ASP A 145 -1.42 -8.51 3.04
N GLY A 146 -0.26 -8.78 3.65
CA GLY A 146 1.04 -8.50 3.06
C GLY A 146 1.20 -9.09 1.66
N ARG A 147 0.73 -10.32 1.44
CA ARG A 147 0.86 -11.07 0.18
C ARG A 147 0.12 -10.43 -0.98
N MET A 148 -0.91 -9.64 -0.70
CA MET A 148 -1.68 -8.93 -1.73
C MET A 148 -1.09 -7.58 -2.14
N ILE A 149 -0.07 -7.06 -1.44
CA ILE A 149 0.54 -5.76 -1.77
C ILE A 149 1.08 -5.67 -3.20
N PRO A 150 1.74 -6.71 -3.78
CA PRO A 150 2.17 -6.64 -5.17
C PRO A 150 1.02 -6.38 -6.15
N ARG A 151 -0.18 -6.88 -5.86
CA ARG A 151 -1.38 -6.60 -6.68
C ARG A 151 -1.78 -5.12 -6.62
N LEU A 152 -1.59 -4.46 -5.49
CA LEU A 152 -1.82 -3.02 -5.34
C LEU A 152 -0.82 -2.20 -6.17
N ALA A 153 0.44 -2.64 -6.21
CA ALA A 153 1.50 -2.03 -7.00
C ALA A 153 1.25 -2.18 -8.51
N ALA A 154 0.98 -3.40 -8.98
CA ALA A 154 0.74 -3.65 -10.40
C ALA A 154 -0.58 -3.04 -10.92
N ASN A 155 -1.58 -2.84 -10.04
CA ASN A 155 -2.90 -2.32 -10.36
C ASN A 155 -3.53 -2.99 -11.62
N GLN A 156 -3.35 -4.30 -11.74
CA GLN A 156 -3.85 -5.07 -12.89
C GLN A 156 -5.38 -4.99 -12.97
N ARG A 157 -5.90 -4.90 -14.21
CA ARG A 157 -7.35 -4.86 -14.50
C ARG A 157 -8.13 -3.81 -13.69
N HIS A 158 -7.50 -2.69 -13.34
CA HIS A 158 -8.11 -1.63 -12.54
C HIS A 158 -8.56 -2.10 -11.15
N TYR A 159 -7.84 -3.04 -10.53
CA TYR A 159 -8.09 -3.62 -9.21
C TYR A 159 -8.44 -2.56 -8.15
N LEU A 160 -7.69 -1.45 -8.11
CA LEU A 160 -7.89 -0.39 -7.13
C LEU A 160 -9.26 0.31 -7.26
N SER A 161 -9.76 0.50 -8.47
CA SER A 161 -11.07 1.12 -8.70
C SER A 161 -12.23 0.13 -8.66
N ALA A 162 -12.03 -1.09 -9.18
CA ALA A 162 -13.08 -2.09 -9.30
C ALA A 162 -13.40 -2.75 -7.95
N ILE A 163 -12.37 -3.12 -7.19
CA ILE A 163 -12.51 -3.93 -5.96
C ILE A 163 -12.27 -3.08 -4.71
N MET A 164 -11.19 -2.29 -4.69
CA MET A 164 -10.86 -1.44 -3.54
C MET A 164 -11.68 -0.14 -3.49
N GLN A 165 -12.48 0.15 -4.52
CA GLN A 165 -13.34 1.34 -4.63
C GLN A 165 -12.59 2.69 -4.50
N ILE A 166 -11.29 2.71 -4.82
CA ILE A 166 -10.46 3.92 -4.82
C ILE A 166 -10.58 4.56 -6.21
N ARG A 167 -11.47 5.54 -6.34
CA ARG A 167 -11.73 6.20 -7.64
C ARG A 167 -10.78 7.35 -7.93
N ASP A 168 -10.32 8.04 -6.90
CA ASP A 168 -9.45 9.21 -7.03
C ASP A 168 -8.10 8.83 -7.69
N PRO A 169 -7.74 9.43 -8.84
CA PRO A 169 -6.49 9.14 -9.52
C PRO A 169 -5.24 9.47 -8.71
N ARG A 170 -5.28 10.50 -7.85
CA ARG A 170 -4.14 10.89 -7.00
C ARG A 170 -3.89 9.86 -5.93
N HIS A 171 -4.95 9.37 -5.29
CA HIS A 171 -4.84 8.33 -4.26
C HIS A 171 -4.40 7.00 -4.85
N LYS A 172 -4.92 6.64 -6.04
CA LYS A 172 -4.45 5.46 -6.80
C LYS A 172 -2.95 5.55 -7.07
N ARG A 173 -2.49 6.65 -7.68
CA ARG A 173 -1.07 6.82 -8.01
C ARG A 173 -0.19 6.74 -6.76
N ARG A 174 -0.57 7.44 -5.69
CA ARG A 174 0.18 7.41 -4.43
C ARG A 174 0.27 6.00 -3.84
N LEU A 175 -0.84 5.26 -3.85
CA LEU A 175 -0.87 3.88 -3.35
C LEU A 175 -0.01 2.96 -4.21
N ILE A 176 -0.06 3.08 -5.55
CA ILE A 176 0.78 2.32 -6.48
C ILE A 176 2.26 2.58 -6.18
N ILE A 177 2.69 3.85 -6.18
CA ILE A 177 4.08 4.25 -5.90
C ILE A 177 4.56 3.69 -4.56
N LYS A 178 3.76 3.84 -3.48
CA LYS A 178 4.15 3.34 -2.16
C LYS A 178 4.14 1.81 -2.08
N SER A 179 3.23 1.13 -2.80
CA SER A 179 3.22 -0.33 -2.84
C SER A 179 4.43 -0.86 -3.59
N THR A 180 4.77 -0.27 -4.74
CA THR A 180 5.98 -0.60 -5.51
C THR A 180 7.23 -0.39 -4.67
N ASP A 181 7.33 0.73 -3.96
CA ASP A 181 8.43 1.02 -3.04
C ASP A 181 8.61 -0.08 -1.99
N VAL A 182 7.51 -0.52 -1.37
CA VAL A 182 7.54 -1.58 -0.36
C VAL A 182 7.92 -2.95 -0.95
N VAL A 183 7.44 -3.26 -2.15
CA VAL A 183 7.76 -4.52 -2.84
C VAL A 183 9.25 -4.59 -3.22
N LEU A 184 9.83 -3.49 -3.70
CA LEU A 184 11.21 -3.44 -4.16
C LEU A 184 12.23 -3.28 -3.03
N PHE A 185 11.90 -2.49 -2.01
CA PHE A 185 12.87 -2.06 -0.99
C PHE A 185 12.60 -2.60 0.41
N GLY A 186 11.47 -3.27 0.61
CA GLY A 186 11.09 -3.73 1.94
C GLY A 186 10.32 -2.69 2.75
N PRO A 187 10.06 -2.98 4.04
CA PRO A 187 9.15 -2.18 4.86
C PRO A 187 9.68 -0.75 4.97
N PRO A 188 8.80 0.27 5.01
CA PRO A 188 9.24 1.64 5.09
C PRO A 188 9.98 1.82 6.41
N GLN A 189 11.28 2.11 6.31
CA GLN A 189 12.07 2.45 7.47
C GLN A 189 11.52 3.77 8.01
N HIS A 190 10.79 3.71 9.12
CA HIS A 190 10.45 4.88 9.91
C HIS A 190 11.73 5.41 10.55
N THR A 191 12.57 6.05 9.73
CA THR A 191 13.69 6.85 10.18
C THR A 191 13.15 8.16 10.74
N HIS A 192 12.39 8.07 11.85
CA HIS A 192 12.50 9.12 12.85
C HIS A 192 13.93 8.99 13.39
N ASN A 193 14.84 9.68 12.72
CA ASN A 193 16.22 9.76 13.14
C ASN A 193 16.20 10.61 14.39
N LEU A 194 15.91 10.01 15.56
CA LEU A 194 15.97 10.68 16.85
C LEU A 194 17.31 11.38 17.02
N ILE A 195 18.38 10.85 16.41
CA ILE A 195 19.70 11.47 16.32
C ILE A 195 19.64 12.82 15.57
N LYS A 196 18.94 12.90 14.44
CA LYS A 196 18.77 14.14 13.68
C LYS A 196 17.94 15.16 14.47
N ASP A 197 16.89 14.71 15.14
CA ASP A 197 16.05 15.56 15.99
C ASP A 197 16.84 16.05 17.23
N ILE A 198 17.68 15.21 17.83
CA ILE A 198 18.57 15.56 18.95
C ILE A 198 19.67 16.55 18.50
N ILE A 199 20.26 16.34 17.32
CA ILE A 199 21.26 17.27 16.75
C ILE A 199 20.62 18.63 16.47
N LEU A 200 19.40 18.65 15.92
CA LEU A 200 18.68 19.89 15.66
C LEU A 200 18.37 20.63 16.98
N MET A 201 17.86 19.90 17.98
CA MET A 201 17.55 20.47 19.29
C MET A 201 18.81 21.00 20.00
N SER A 202 19.94 20.29 19.92
CA SER A 202 21.19 20.75 20.53
C SER A 202 21.75 21.98 19.83
N ALA A 203 21.68 22.06 18.50
CA ALA A 203 22.10 23.24 17.74
C ALA A 203 21.28 24.50 18.12
N VAL A 204 19.97 24.34 18.29
CA VAL A 204 19.08 25.44 18.73
C VAL A 204 19.43 25.89 20.16
N LEU A 205 19.68 24.96 21.07
CA LEU A 205 20.05 25.28 22.46
C LEU A 205 21.41 26.00 22.54
N ILE A 206 22.40 25.56 21.76
CA ILE A 206 23.72 26.21 21.69
C ILE A 206 23.59 27.63 21.13
N SER A 207 22.77 27.82 20.08
CA SER A 207 22.51 29.13 19.49
C SER A 207 21.82 30.08 20.48
N CYS A 208 20.75 29.63 21.16
CA CYS A 208 20.10 30.42 22.21
C CYS A 208 21.04 30.74 23.37
N GLY A 209 21.87 29.79 23.81
CA GLY A 209 22.86 29.99 24.86
C GLY A 209 23.91 31.04 24.49
N ALA A 210 24.41 31.01 23.25
CA ALA A 210 25.36 32.01 22.74
C ALA A 210 24.75 33.41 22.67
N CYS A 211 23.49 33.53 22.21
CA CYS A 211 22.77 34.80 22.19
C CYS A 211 22.54 35.36 23.59
N LEU A 212 22.14 34.52 24.55
CA LEU A 212 21.94 34.94 25.95
C LEU A 212 23.25 35.38 26.61
N TYR A 213 24.33 34.63 26.39
CA TYR A 213 25.65 34.98 26.92
C TYR A 213 26.16 36.31 26.36
N ALA A 214 26.00 36.53 25.04
CA ALA A 214 26.35 37.80 24.41
C ALA A 214 25.51 38.96 24.97
N TYR A 215 24.21 38.76 25.19
CA TYR A 215 23.31 39.76 25.77
C TYR A 215 23.71 40.15 27.20
N ILE A 216 24.05 39.16 28.04
CA ILE A 216 24.48 39.41 29.44
C ILE A 216 25.82 40.14 29.47
N ARG A 217 26.74 39.84 28.54
CA ARG A 217 28.07 40.47 28.51
C ARG A 217 28.06 41.90 27.95
N HIS A 218 27.09 42.25 27.12
CA HIS A 218 26.93 43.60 26.56
C HIS A 218 26.06 44.54 27.42
N ARG A 219 25.48 44.03 28.51
CA ARG A 219 24.77 44.80 29.52
C ARG A 219 25.68 45.07 30.71
#